data_AF-A0AAD5F681-F1
#
_entry.id   AF-A0AAD5F681-F1
#
_cell.length_a   1.000
_cell.length_b   1.000
_cell.length_c   1.000
_cell.angle_alpha   90.00
_cell.angle_beta   90.00
_cell.angle_gamma   90.00
#
_symmetry.space_group_name_H-M   'P 1'
#
loop_
_entity.id
_entity.type
_entity.pdbx_description
1 polymer ?
#
loop_
_entity_poly.entity_id
_entity_poly.type
_entity_poly.pdbx_seq_one_letter_code
_entity_poly.pdbx_strand_id
1 'polypeptide(L)'
;MERLRPRHREIHIGFTKAETQKMERLLRELGEQVLERQFCQNIAKCFNRSAGRAGKPIVKWTEVQSWLQNRAQELPNVSEQGIRPSNKALGSSGIPKEENTGNISELEFEARSSKDGAWYDVESFLAHRSLSSGETEVRVRFVGFGAEEDEWVNVKRAVRERSVPLEHSECQNLKVGDLVLCFQERRDQAIYYDAHIIEIQRKMHDIRGCRCLFSIRYNHDNMEERVRLRRLCRRPTH
;
A
#
# COMPACT_ATOMS: atom_id res chain seq x y z
N MET A 1 -10.02 -13.66 28.78
CA MET A 1 -9.21 -13.49 27.56
C MET A 1 -10.09 -12.78 26.57
N GLU A 2 -9.76 -11.53 26.24
CA GLU A 2 -10.49 -10.75 25.23
C GLU A 2 -10.43 -11.49 23.89
N ARG A 3 -11.58 -11.58 23.21
CA ARG A 3 -11.70 -12.27 21.93
C ARG A 3 -10.89 -11.49 20.89
N LEU A 4 -9.78 -12.07 20.47
CA LEU A 4 -8.93 -11.55 19.40
C LEU A 4 -9.74 -11.54 18.08
N ARG A 5 -9.66 -10.43 17.34
CA ARG A 5 -10.49 -10.19 16.13
C ARG A 5 -10.16 -11.20 15.01
N PRO A 6 -11.07 -12.11 14.66
CA PRO A 6 -10.88 -13.01 13.52
C PRO A 6 -11.00 -12.21 12.22
N ARG A 7 -10.05 -12.35 11.29
CA ARG A 7 -10.20 -11.82 9.92
C ARG A 7 -10.80 -12.91 9.01
N HIS A 8 -11.81 -12.55 8.21
CA HIS A 8 -12.31 -13.41 7.14
C HIS A 8 -11.26 -13.52 6.04
N ARG A 9 -10.87 -14.75 5.69
CA ARG A 9 -9.74 -15.05 4.81
C ARG A 9 -10.23 -15.26 3.37
N GLU A 10 -10.55 -14.18 2.66
CA GLU A 10 -10.74 -14.27 1.21
C GLU A 10 -9.39 -14.16 0.49
N ILE A 11 -8.96 -15.27 -0.12
CA ILE A 11 -7.74 -15.32 -0.92
C ILE A 11 -8.04 -14.66 -2.27
N HIS A 12 -7.66 -13.40 -2.42
CA HIS A 12 -7.75 -12.70 -3.69
C HIS A 12 -6.48 -12.92 -4.52
N ILE A 13 -6.65 -13.33 -5.78
CA ILE A 13 -5.58 -13.49 -6.76
C ILE A 13 -5.79 -12.45 -7.86
N GLY A 14 -4.79 -11.62 -8.13
CA GLY A 14 -4.80 -10.62 -9.21
C GLY A 14 -5.05 -9.18 -8.76
N PHE A 15 -5.48 -8.34 -9.72
CA PHE A 15 -5.87 -6.95 -9.50
C PHE A 15 -7.34 -6.84 -9.10
N THR A 16 -7.63 -5.98 -8.14
CA THR A 16 -9.01 -5.62 -7.80
C THR A 16 -9.62 -4.81 -8.95
N LYS A 17 -10.96 -4.80 -9.03
CA LYS A 17 -11.68 -4.03 -10.05
C LYS A 17 -11.29 -2.55 -10.07
N ALA A 18 -11.11 -1.94 -8.89
CA ALA A 18 -10.70 -0.54 -8.77
C ALA A 18 -9.28 -0.30 -9.32
N GLU A 19 -8.35 -1.22 -9.08
CA GLU A 19 -6.98 -1.13 -9.60
C GLU A 19 -6.94 -1.27 -11.11
N THR A 20 -7.68 -2.23 -11.66
CA THR A 20 -7.81 -2.39 -13.12
C THR A 20 -8.39 -1.14 -13.76
N GLN A 21 -9.46 -0.56 -13.18
CA GLN A 21 -10.06 0.69 -13.66
C GLN A 21 -9.07 1.87 -13.60
N LYS A 22 -8.24 1.96 -12.55
CA LYS A 22 -7.21 3.00 -12.43
C LYS A 22 -6.13 2.82 -13.50
N MET A 23 -5.62 1.60 -13.70
CA MET A 23 -4.63 1.33 -14.74
C MET A 23 -5.17 1.61 -16.15
N GLU A 24 -6.41 1.24 -16.44
CA GLU A 24 -7.04 1.55 -17.74
C GLU A 24 -7.20 3.06 -17.96
N ARG A 25 -7.55 3.83 -16.92
CA ARG A 25 -7.63 5.29 -17.00
C ARG A 25 -6.26 5.90 -17.32
N LEU A 26 -5.23 5.50 -16.58
CA LEU A 26 -3.86 5.99 -16.79
C LEU A 26 -3.33 5.65 -18.18
N LEU A 27 -3.61 4.44 -18.68
CA LEU A 27 -3.22 4.02 -20.02
C LEU A 27 -3.91 4.86 -21.11
N ARG A 28 -5.18 5.24 -20.91
CA ARG A 28 -5.92 6.14 -21.81
C ARG A 28 -5.37 7.57 -21.81
N GLU A 29 -4.97 8.08 -20.65
CA GLU A 29 -4.54 9.47 -20.47
C GLU A 29 -3.08 9.71 -20.89
N LEU A 30 -2.17 8.79 -20.56
CA LEU A 30 -0.72 8.96 -20.69
C LEU A 30 -0.10 8.08 -21.79
N GLY A 31 -0.87 7.17 -22.41
CA GLY A 31 -0.39 6.29 -23.47
C GLY A 31 0.78 5.40 -23.03
N GLU A 32 1.77 5.17 -23.91
CA GLU A 32 2.92 4.29 -23.64
C GLU A 32 3.90 4.83 -22.58
N GLN A 33 3.80 6.10 -22.18
CA GLN A 33 4.65 6.68 -21.13
C GLN A 33 4.45 5.98 -19.77
N VAL A 34 3.31 5.31 -19.56
CA VAL A 34 3.04 4.52 -18.35
C VAL A 34 3.89 3.25 -18.23
N LEU A 35 4.57 2.84 -19.31
CA LEU A 35 5.42 1.64 -19.32
C LEU A 35 6.79 1.87 -18.66
N GLU A 36 7.13 3.12 -18.36
CA GLU A 36 8.35 3.45 -17.65
C GLU A 36 8.43 2.74 -16.30
N ARG A 37 9.62 2.21 -15.99
CA ARG A 37 9.87 1.45 -14.75
C ARG A 37 9.49 2.25 -13.50
N GLN A 38 9.84 3.53 -13.46
CA GLN A 38 9.56 4.39 -12.30
C GLN A 38 8.05 4.59 -12.12
N PHE A 39 7.32 4.72 -13.22
CA PHE A 39 5.86 4.83 -13.20
C PHE A 39 5.21 3.56 -12.66
N CYS A 40 5.57 2.38 -13.21
CA CYS A 40 5.08 1.09 -12.73
C CYS A 40 5.38 0.85 -11.24
N GLN A 41 6.57 1.27 -10.77
CA GLN A 41 6.94 1.19 -9.36
C GLN A 41 6.08 2.08 -8.48
N ASN A 42 5.79 3.31 -8.93
CA ASN A 42 4.93 4.22 -8.18
C ASN A 42 3.49 3.70 -8.11
N ILE A 43 2.95 3.18 -9.21
CA ILE A 43 1.61 2.57 -9.24
C ILE A 43 1.51 1.36 -8.31
N ALA A 44 2.47 0.43 -8.37
CA ALA A 44 2.50 -0.72 -7.46
C ALA A 44 2.58 -0.28 -5.99
N LYS A 45 3.37 0.75 -5.67
CA LYS A 45 3.42 1.33 -4.31
C LYS A 45 2.07 1.90 -3.89
N CYS A 46 1.39 2.64 -4.77
CA CYS A 46 0.05 3.18 -4.49
C CYS A 46 -0.98 2.07 -4.27
N PHE A 47 -0.96 1.01 -5.07
CA PHE A 47 -1.84 -0.15 -4.88
C PHE A 47 -1.56 -0.89 -3.58
N ASN A 48 -0.30 -1.15 -3.27
CA ASN A 48 0.08 -1.80 -2.00
C ASN A 48 -0.20 -0.93 -0.77
N ARG A 49 -0.29 0.39 -0.95
CA ARG A 49 -0.80 1.29 0.08
C ARG A 49 -2.31 1.22 0.23
N SER A 50 -3.08 0.69 -0.74
CA SER A 50 -4.53 0.86 -0.81
C SER A 50 -5.39 -0.07 0.06
N ALA A 51 -6.43 0.40 0.73
CA ALA A 51 -7.10 -0.25 1.86
C ALA A 51 -7.82 -1.51 1.38
N GLY A 52 -8.29 -1.47 0.13
CA GLY A 52 -8.82 -2.62 -0.60
C GLY A 52 -7.81 -3.77 -0.81
N ARG A 53 -6.52 -3.57 -0.50
CA ARG A 53 -5.44 -4.58 -0.48
C ARG A 53 -5.11 -5.14 0.90
N ALA A 54 -5.84 -4.77 1.95
CA ALA A 54 -5.67 -5.34 3.29
C ALA A 54 -5.65 -6.89 3.25
N GLY A 55 -4.54 -7.49 3.68
CA GLY A 55 -4.38 -8.96 3.72
C GLY A 55 -4.21 -9.65 2.36
N LYS A 56 -4.11 -8.92 1.26
CA LYS A 56 -3.87 -9.47 -0.09
C LYS A 56 -2.38 -9.53 -0.41
N PRO A 57 -1.94 -10.37 -1.38
CA PRO A 57 -0.55 -10.42 -1.81
C PRO A 57 -0.05 -9.07 -2.33
N ILE A 58 1.24 -8.81 -2.10
CA ILE A 58 1.96 -7.63 -2.62
C ILE A 58 1.89 -7.63 -4.14
N VAL A 59 1.43 -6.51 -4.70
CA VAL A 59 1.51 -6.20 -6.12
C VAL A 59 2.94 -5.83 -6.46
N LYS A 60 3.57 -6.59 -7.34
CA LYS A 60 4.89 -6.27 -7.86
C LYS A 60 4.78 -5.25 -8.99
N TRP A 61 5.73 -4.33 -9.07
CA TRP A 61 5.79 -3.40 -10.21
C TRP A 61 5.88 -4.11 -11.57
N THR A 62 6.48 -5.31 -11.61
CA THR A 62 6.53 -6.16 -12.82
C THR A 62 5.16 -6.69 -13.23
N GLU A 63 4.27 -6.95 -12.27
CA GLU A 63 2.89 -7.39 -12.56
C GLU A 63 2.10 -6.23 -13.17
N VAL A 64 2.28 -5.01 -12.65
CA VAL A 64 1.70 -3.78 -13.23
C VAL A 64 2.22 -3.56 -14.65
N GLN A 65 3.53 -3.69 -14.86
CA GLN A 65 4.14 -3.50 -16.17
C GLN A 65 3.64 -4.52 -17.20
N SER A 66 3.62 -5.80 -16.83
CA SER A 66 3.12 -6.88 -17.71
C SER A 66 1.66 -6.66 -18.08
N TRP A 67 0.83 -6.26 -17.11
CA TRP A 67 -0.57 -5.94 -17.37
C TRP A 67 -0.73 -4.77 -18.36
N LEU A 68 0.00 -3.67 -18.15
CA LEU A 68 -0.03 -2.50 -19.04
C LEU A 68 0.46 -2.82 -20.45
N GLN A 69 1.52 -3.62 -20.58
CA GLN A 69 2.06 -4.06 -21.88
C GLN A 69 1.04 -4.89 -22.66
N ASN A 70 0.44 -5.90 -22.03
CA ASN A 70 -0.58 -6.73 -22.67
C ASN A 70 -1.80 -5.88 -23.08
N ARG A 71 -2.22 -4.95 -22.22
CA ARG A 71 -3.38 -4.10 -22.49
C ARG A 71 -3.13 -3.07 -23.59
N ALA A 72 -1.91 -2.53 -23.68
CA ALA A 72 -1.50 -1.63 -24.77
C ALA A 72 -1.52 -2.35 -26.13
N GLN A 73 -1.16 -3.63 -26.17
CA GLN A 73 -1.22 -4.45 -27.39
C GLN A 73 -2.65 -4.84 -27.80
N GLU A 74 -3.59 -4.86 -26.87
CA GLU A 74 -5.02 -5.11 -27.14
C GLU A 74 -5.78 -3.86 -27.61
N LEU A 75 -5.22 -2.65 -27.46
CA LEU A 75 -5.79 -1.44 -28.04
C LEU A 75 -5.61 -1.50 -29.57
N PRO A 76 -6.69 -1.38 -30.36
CA PRO A 76 -6.59 -1.52 -31.81
C PRO A 76 -5.69 -0.44 -32.40
N ASN A 77 -4.62 -0.87 -33.08
CA ASN A 77 -3.88 -0.08 -34.04
C ASN A 77 -4.87 0.43 -35.11
N VAL A 78 -5.30 1.68 -35.01
CA VAL A 78 -5.78 2.41 -36.19
C VAL A 78 -4.55 2.97 -36.89
N SER A 79 -3.91 2.10 -37.68
CA SER A 79 -3.02 2.44 -38.78
C SER A 79 -3.57 1.60 -39.94
N GLU A 80 -4.00 2.13 -41.08
CA GLU A 80 -3.34 3.09 -41.94
C GLU A 80 -4.37 3.77 -42.85
N GLN A 81 -4.19 5.06 -43.12
CA GLN A 81 -4.26 5.58 -44.48
C GLN A 81 -3.39 6.83 -44.56
N GLY A 82 -2.28 6.67 -45.30
CA GLY A 82 -1.19 7.63 -45.34
C GLY A 82 -1.55 8.94 -46.05
N ILE A 83 -0.72 9.95 -45.78
CA ILE A 83 0.00 10.82 -46.72
C ILE A 83 0.76 11.83 -45.84
N ARG A 84 2.09 11.86 -45.96
CA ARG A 84 2.93 12.96 -45.46
C ARG A 84 2.71 14.17 -46.38
N PRO A 85 2.58 15.40 -45.86
CA PRO A 85 3.70 16.34 -46.07
C PRO A 85 3.92 17.41 -44.98
N SER A 86 5.21 17.70 -44.77
CA SER A 86 5.88 19.01 -44.66
C SER A 86 5.38 20.14 -43.73
N ASN A 87 6.26 20.50 -42.80
CA ASN A 87 6.56 21.82 -42.20
C ASN A 87 5.57 22.99 -42.40
N LYS A 88 5.09 23.59 -41.29
CA LYS A 88 5.08 25.06 -41.04
C LYS A 88 4.66 25.40 -39.61
N ALA A 89 5.18 26.53 -39.15
CA ALA A 89 5.23 27.01 -37.77
C ALA A 89 4.00 27.82 -37.31
N LEU A 90 3.92 27.97 -35.98
CA LEU A 90 3.41 29.09 -35.17
C LEU A 90 1.89 29.39 -35.18
N GLY A 91 1.27 29.33 -34.00
CA GLY A 91 -0.07 29.89 -33.76
C GLY A 91 -0.63 29.56 -32.37
N SER A 92 -0.38 30.47 -31.43
CA SER A 92 -0.98 30.56 -30.09
C SER A 92 -2.52 30.54 -30.11
N SER A 93 -3.16 29.85 -29.15
CA SER A 93 -4.16 30.41 -28.21
C SER A 93 -5.13 29.35 -27.68
N GLY A 94 -5.31 29.33 -26.36
CA GLY A 94 -6.50 28.77 -25.72
C GLY A 94 -6.23 27.66 -24.72
N ILE A 95 -5.66 27.98 -23.55
CA ILE A 95 -5.73 27.13 -22.35
C ILE A 95 -7.08 27.41 -21.67
N PRO A 96 -7.96 26.42 -21.46
CA PRO A 96 -8.89 26.43 -20.36
C PRO A 96 -8.35 25.50 -19.26
N LYS A 97 -7.81 26.16 -18.23
CA LYS A 97 -7.75 25.79 -16.81
C LYS A 97 -7.51 24.30 -16.49
N GLU A 98 -6.27 24.05 -16.11
CA GLU A 98 -5.86 23.19 -14.99
C GLU A 98 -7.03 22.69 -14.12
N GLU A 99 -7.49 21.49 -14.42
CA GLU A 99 -7.87 20.56 -13.36
C GLU A 99 -6.66 19.67 -13.13
N ASN A 100 -5.87 20.07 -12.14
CA ASN A 100 -4.73 19.32 -11.62
C ASN A 100 -5.23 17.99 -11.03
N THR A 101 -5.48 16.98 -11.87
CA THR A 101 -5.60 15.57 -11.45
C THR A 101 -4.22 14.89 -11.36
N GLY A 102 -3.17 15.70 -11.25
CA GLY A 102 -1.83 15.28 -10.87
C GLY A 102 -1.81 14.76 -9.44
N ASN A 103 -1.87 13.43 -9.32
CA ASN A 103 -1.14 12.70 -8.29
C ASN A 103 -1.57 12.97 -6.83
N ILE A 104 -2.87 12.98 -6.54
CA ILE A 104 -3.32 12.69 -5.17
C ILE A 104 -3.25 11.18 -5.02
N SER A 105 -2.10 10.67 -4.56
CA SER A 105 -2.10 9.41 -3.81
C SER A 105 -3.09 9.63 -2.66
N GLU A 106 -4.30 9.09 -2.78
CA GLU A 106 -5.29 9.10 -1.71
C GLU A 106 -4.59 8.58 -0.45
N LEU A 107 -4.36 9.47 0.52
CA LEU A 107 -3.62 9.12 1.72
C LEU A 107 -4.48 8.14 2.50
N GLU A 108 -3.91 6.99 2.80
CA GLU A 108 -4.59 5.96 3.55
C GLU A 108 -3.98 5.76 4.91
N PHE A 109 -4.82 5.35 5.85
CA PHE A 109 -4.49 5.33 7.26
C PHE A 109 -4.65 3.94 7.84
N GLU A 110 -3.83 3.65 8.83
CA GLU A 110 -4.03 2.55 9.76
C GLU A 110 -4.19 3.12 11.18
N ALA A 111 -4.97 2.44 11.99
CA ALA A 111 -5.20 2.81 13.38
C ALA A 111 -4.96 1.65 14.33
N ARG A 112 -4.45 1.98 15.51
CA ARG A 112 -4.11 1.01 16.56
C ARG A 112 -5.32 0.78 17.45
N SER A 113 -5.81 -0.45 17.50
CA SER A 113 -6.92 -0.83 18.38
C SER A 113 -6.50 -0.79 19.84
N SER A 114 -7.42 -0.33 20.69
CA SER A 114 -7.28 -0.36 22.15
C SER A 114 -7.50 -1.76 22.73
N LYS A 115 -8.19 -2.66 22.00
CA LYS A 115 -8.58 -3.99 22.46
C LYS A 115 -7.42 -4.98 22.45
N ASP A 116 -6.57 -4.93 21.43
CA ASP A 116 -5.47 -5.89 21.25
C ASP A 116 -4.12 -5.22 20.97
N GLY A 117 -4.08 -3.90 20.81
CA GLY A 117 -2.84 -3.16 20.53
C GLY A 117 -2.33 -3.32 19.09
N ALA A 118 -3.11 -3.96 18.21
CA ALA A 118 -2.74 -4.19 16.83
C ALA A 118 -3.15 -3.05 15.89
N TRP A 119 -2.49 -2.98 14.73
CA TRP A 119 -2.80 -2.02 13.67
C TRP A 119 -3.74 -2.61 12.63
N TYR A 120 -4.76 -1.84 12.29
CA TYR A 120 -5.78 -2.18 11.30
C TYR A 120 -5.94 -1.05 10.30
N ASP A 121 -6.21 -1.40 9.05
CA ASP A 121 -6.49 -0.41 8.01
C ASP A 121 -7.82 0.30 8.32
N VAL A 122 -7.82 1.62 8.19
CA VAL A 122 -9.00 2.46 8.39
C VAL A 122 -9.78 2.52 7.09
N GLU A 123 -11.05 2.12 7.14
CA GLU A 123 -11.99 2.29 6.03
C GLU A 123 -12.51 3.73 6.00
N SER A 124 -12.92 4.26 7.15
CA SER A 124 -13.43 5.64 7.25
C SER A 124 -13.29 6.23 8.65
N PHE A 125 -13.19 7.56 8.70
CA PHE A 125 -13.31 8.35 9.93
C PHE A 125 -14.75 8.84 10.05
N LEU A 126 -15.43 8.45 11.13
CA LEU A 126 -16.87 8.67 11.31
C LEU A 126 -17.18 9.94 12.10
N ALA A 127 -16.32 10.28 13.07
CA ALA A 127 -16.50 11.43 13.95
C ALA A 127 -15.16 11.83 14.59
N HIS A 128 -15.11 13.00 15.21
CA HIS A 128 -14.00 13.44 16.05
C HIS A 128 -14.52 14.02 17.37
N ARG A 129 -13.70 14.01 18.42
CA ARG A 129 -13.98 14.66 19.71
C ARG A 129 -12.71 15.23 20.32
N SER A 130 -12.88 16.31 21.09
CA SER A 130 -11.82 16.89 21.92
C SER A 130 -12.09 16.55 23.37
N LEU A 131 -11.11 15.97 24.05
CA LEU A 131 -11.18 15.66 25.46
C LEU A 131 -10.80 16.88 26.30
N SER A 132 -11.24 16.92 27.56
CA SER A 132 -10.83 17.96 28.52
C SER A 132 -9.32 17.98 28.78
N SER A 133 -8.62 16.88 28.52
CA SER A 133 -7.15 16.78 28.56
C SER A 133 -6.45 17.56 27.44
N GLY A 134 -7.19 18.07 26.44
CA GLY A 134 -6.64 18.69 25.23
C GLY A 134 -6.27 17.68 24.13
N GLU A 135 -6.52 16.38 24.37
CA GLU A 135 -6.30 15.34 23.36
C GLU A 135 -7.47 15.27 22.36
N THR A 136 -7.14 14.89 21.13
CA THR A 136 -8.12 14.68 20.06
C THR A 136 -8.24 13.20 19.75
N GLU A 137 -9.48 12.72 19.69
CA GLU A 137 -9.81 11.37 19.28
C GLU A 137 -10.70 11.38 18.05
N VAL A 138 -10.55 10.35 17.23
CA VAL A 138 -11.40 10.10 16.06
C VAL A 138 -12.07 8.74 16.20
N ARG A 139 -13.31 8.64 15.73
CA ARG A 139 -14.03 7.38 15.65
C ARG A 139 -13.73 6.74 14.29
N VAL A 140 -13.10 5.57 14.30
CA VAL A 140 -12.66 4.86 13.09
C VAL A 140 -13.52 3.63 12.83
N ARG A 141 -13.81 3.38 11.55
CA ARG A 141 -14.26 2.08 11.04
C ARG A 141 -13.07 1.36 10.42
N PHE A 142 -12.85 0.11 10.82
CA PHE A 142 -11.77 -0.71 10.28
C PHE A 142 -12.23 -1.50 9.05
N VAL A 143 -11.32 -1.68 8.08
CA VAL A 143 -11.59 -2.48 6.88
C VAL A 143 -11.96 -3.91 7.27
N GLY A 144 -13.12 -4.38 6.77
CA GLY A 144 -13.61 -5.74 6.98
C GLY A 144 -14.34 -5.96 8.30
N PHE A 145 -14.64 -4.90 9.06
CA PHE A 145 -15.41 -4.96 10.30
C PHE A 145 -16.65 -4.06 10.24
N GLY A 146 -17.71 -4.45 10.96
CA GLY A 146 -18.94 -3.69 11.04
C GLY A 146 -18.91 -2.59 12.11
N ALA A 147 -20.03 -1.88 12.25
CA ALA A 147 -20.16 -0.75 13.16
C ALA A 147 -19.99 -1.12 14.66
N GLU A 148 -20.17 -2.41 14.98
CA GLU A 148 -19.93 -2.99 16.30
C GLU A 148 -18.46 -2.99 16.72
N GLU A 149 -17.53 -2.87 15.76
CA GLU A 149 -16.09 -2.80 16.00
C GLU A 149 -15.52 -1.38 15.89
N ASP A 150 -16.35 -0.37 15.64
CA ASP A 150 -15.91 1.03 15.55
C ASP A 150 -15.27 1.48 16.87
N GLU A 151 -14.12 2.16 16.81
CA GLU A 151 -13.36 2.58 17.99
C GLU A 151 -13.06 4.08 18.01
N TRP A 152 -13.09 4.68 19.20
CA TRP A 152 -12.47 5.98 19.44
C TRP A 152 -10.97 5.78 19.69
N VAL A 153 -10.14 6.39 18.84
CA VAL A 153 -8.68 6.28 18.92
C VAL A 153 -8.03 7.66 18.96
N ASN A 154 -6.94 7.78 19.73
CA ASN A 154 -6.18 9.02 19.84
C ASN A 154 -5.42 9.32 18.54
N VAL A 155 -5.63 10.51 17.97
CA VAL A 155 -5.06 10.89 16.67
C VAL A 155 -3.54 10.85 16.67
N LYS A 156 -2.89 11.35 17.73
CA LYS A 156 -1.42 11.47 17.77
C LYS A 156 -0.71 10.13 18.00
N ARG A 157 -1.37 9.21 18.70
CA ARG A 157 -0.73 7.98 19.21
C ARG A 157 -1.19 6.71 18.48
N ALA A 158 -2.35 6.74 17.86
CA ALA A 158 -3.04 5.55 17.36
C ALA A 158 -3.59 5.71 15.95
N VAL A 159 -3.23 6.76 15.21
CA VAL A 159 -3.54 6.92 13.79
C VAL A 159 -2.26 7.31 13.05
N ARG A 160 -1.99 6.69 11.91
CA ARG A 160 -0.85 7.03 11.06
C ARG A 160 -1.09 6.64 9.60
N GLU A 161 -0.31 7.21 8.68
CA GLU A 161 -0.32 6.76 7.28
C GLU A 161 0.00 5.26 7.24
N ARG A 162 -0.69 4.52 6.37
CA ARG A 162 -0.58 3.08 6.28
C ARG A 162 0.85 2.61 5.97
N SER A 163 1.26 1.54 6.64
CA SER A 163 2.56 0.89 6.40
C SER A 163 2.60 0.26 5.00
N VAL A 164 3.77 0.30 4.35
CA VAL A 164 3.93 -0.16 2.97
C VAL A 164 4.62 -1.53 2.95
N PRO A 165 4.02 -2.56 2.33
CA PRO A 165 4.69 -3.84 2.11
C PRO A 165 6.02 -3.68 1.35
N LEU A 166 7.00 -4.51 1.71
CA LEU A 166 8.34 -4.46 1.14
C LEU A 166 8.49 -5.39 -0.07
N GLU A 167 9.00 -4.83 -1.16
CA GLU A 167 9.44 -5.59 -2.33
C GLU A 167 10.74 -6.35 -2.04
N HIS A 168 10.98 -7.47 -2.75
CA HIS A 168 12.16 -8.30 -2.52
C HIS A 168 13.49 -7.54 -2.63
N SER A 169 13.57 -6.56 -3.54
CA SER A 169 14.73 -5.69 -3.72
C SER A 169 14.91 -4.66 -2.61
N GLU A 170 13.88 -4.34 -1.85
CA GLU A 170 13.91 -3.30 -0.81
C GLU A 170 14.46 -3.83 0.52
N CYS A 171 14.76 -5.12 0.65
CA CYS A 171 15.32 -5.67 1.87
C CYS A 171 16.61 -4.99 2.32
N GLN A 172 17.45 -4.53 1.38
CA GLN A 172 18.72 -3.85 1.67
C GLN A 172 18.52 -2.51 2.38
N ASN A 173 17.33 -1.91 2.26
CA ASN A 173 17.02 -0.62 2.86
C ASN A 173 16.71 -0.74 4.36
N LEU A 174 16.40 -1.94 4.85
CA LEU A 174 16.15 -2.20 6.27
C LEU A 174 17.46 -2.29 7.06
N LYS A 175 17.45 -1.70 8.26
CA LYS A 175 18.57 -1.67 9.22
C LYS A 175 18.13 -2.15 10.60
N VAL A 176 19.10 -2.55 11.40
CA VAL A 176 18.88 -2.81 12.83
C VAL A 176 18.45 -1.51 13.50
N GLY A 177 17.43 -1.58 14.33
CA GLY A 177 16.78 -0.43 14.98
C GLY A 177 15.57 0.12 14.22
N ASP A 178 15.33 -0.29 12.97
CA ASP A 178 14.17 0.21 12.21
C ASP A 178 12.85 -0.25 12.84
N LEU A 179 11.89 0.68 12.90
CA LEU A 179 10.48 0.38 13.21
C LEU A 179 9.80 -0.22 11.98
N VAL A 180 9.26 -1.42 12.15
CA VAL A 180 8.51 -2.15 11.13
C VAL A 180 7.16 -2.59 11.65
N LEU A 181 6.17 -2.68 10.76
CA LEU A 181 4.91 -3.35 11.06
C LEU A 181 5.05 -4.81 10.63
N CYS A 182 4.97 -5.73 11.59
CA CYS A 182 5.09 -7.16 11.35
C CYS A 182 3.72 -7.84 11.35
N PHE A 183 3.45 -8.59 10.29
CA PHE A 183 2.34 -9.52 10.21
C PHE A 183 2.63 -10.75 11.08
N GLN A 184 1.83 -10.98 12.12
CA GLN A 184 1.88 -12.16 12.97
C GLN A 184 0.72 -13.09 12.62
N GLU A 185 1.06 -14.26 12.07
CA GLU A 185 0.10 -15.33 11.73
C GLU A 185 0.18 -16.45 12.79
N ARG A 186 -0.88 -16.60 13.57
CA ARG A 186 -1.14 -17.75 14.45
C ARG A 186 -2.34 -18.53 13.89
N ARG A 187 -2.63 -19.72 14.45
CA ARG A 187 -3.68 -20.62 13.94
C ARG A 187 -5.02 -19.93 13.67
N ASP A 188 -5.43 -19.02 14.55
CA ASP A 188 -6.73 -18.34 14.48
C ASP A 188 -6.62 -16.82 14.27
N GLN A 189 -5.41 -16.29 14.05
CA GLN A 189 -5.15 -14.85 14.06
C GLN A 189 -4.15 -14.43 13.00
N ALA A 190 -4.44 -13.32 12.33
CA ALA A 190 -3.65 -12.71 11.29
C ALA A 190 -3.59 -11.20 11.55
N ILE A 191 -2.68 -10.80 12.45
CA ILE A 191 -2.69 -9.48 13.10
C ILE A 191 -1.38 -8.76 12.83
N TYR A 192 -1.39 -7.42 12.78
CA TYR A 192 -0.22 -6.60 12.53
C TYR A 192 0.22 -5.85 13.79
N TYR A 193 1.48 -5.99 14.18
CA TYR A 193 2.06 -5.32 15.35
C TYR A 193 3.32 -4.55 14.99
N ASP A 194 3.55 -3.45 15.70
CA ASP A 194 4.84 -2.78 15.63
C ASP A 194 5.93 -3.63 16.29
N ALA A 195 7.09 -3.66 15.62
CA ALA A 195 8.28 -4.31 16.09
C ALA A 195 9.53 -3.53 15.66
N HIS A 196 10.64 -3.75 16.36
CA HIS A 196 11.94 -3.23 15.95
C HIS A 196 12.83 -4.36 15.45
N ILE A 197 13.57 -4.11 14.38
CA ILE A 197 14.59 -5.05 13.88
C ILE A 197 15.76 -5.07 14.87
N ILE A 198 16.09 -6.23 15.42
CA ILE A 198 17.22 -6.40 16.34
C ILE A 198 18.44 -7.06 15.66
N GLU A 199 18.22 -7.81 14.59
CA GLU A 199 19.30 -8.45 13.81
C GLU A 199 18.84 -8.68 12.37
N ILE A 200 19.78 -8.60 11.41
CA ILE A 200 19.52 -8.94 10.01
C ILE A 200 20.55 -9.95 9.52
N GLN A 201 20.07 -11.11 9.11
CA GLN A 201 20.89 -12.12 8.44
C GLN A 201 20.68 -12.02 6.93
N ARG A 202 21.61 -11.34 6.27
CA ARG A 202 21.64 -11.17 4.81
C ARG A 202 21.95 -12.50 4.13
N LYS A 203 21.20 -12.84 3.08
CA LYS A 203 21.47 -14.01 2.24
C LYS A 203 21.51 -13.60 0.77
N MET A 204 22.29 -14.30 -0.04
CA MET A 204 22.25 -14.14 -1.51
C MET A 204 20.87 -14.51 -2.05
N HIS A 205 20.28 -13.61 -2.84
CA HIS A 205 19.02 -13.82 -3.53
C HIS A 205 18.89 -12.89 -4.74
N ASP A 206 17.90 -13.16 -5.59
CA ASP A 206 17.59 -12.38 -6.78
C ASP A 206 16.18 -11.76 -6.68
N ILE A 207 15.69 -11.23 -7.81
CA ILE A 207 14.37 -10.61 -7.94
C ILE A 207 13.21 -11.58 -7.67
N ARG A 208 13.43 -12.90 -7.68
CA ARG A 208 12.37 -13.89 -7.49
C ARG A 208 11.92 -13.97 -6.05
N GLY A 209 12.78 -13.64 -5.09
CA GLY A 209 12.41 -13.70 -3.69
C GLY A 209 13.55 -13.40 -2.71
N CYS A 210 13.26 -12.60 -1.70
CA CYS A 210 14.18 -12.32 -0.60
C CYS A 210 14.34 -13.55 0.30
N ARG A 211 15.60 -13.90 0.59
CA ARG A 211 15.99 -15.00 1.48
C ARG A 211 16.55 -14.55 2.83
N CYS A 212 16.65 -13.23 3.05
CA CYS A 212 17.13 -12.66 4.31
C CYS A 212 16.19 -13.05 5.47
N LEU A 213 16.77 -13.16 6.66
CA LEU A 213 16.03 -13.38 7.90
C LEU A 213 16.20 -12.15 8.80
N PHE A 214 15.10 -11.74 9.41
CA PHE A 214 15.03 -10.56 10.27
C PHE A 214 14.62 -11.04 11.65
N SER A 215 15.49 -10.86 12.64
CA SER A 215 15.11 -11.01 14.04
C SER A 215 14.46 -9.70 14.46
N ILE A 216 13.23 -9.76 14.97
CA ILE A 216 12.46 -8.61 15.41
C ILE A 216 12.07 -8.77 16.87
N ARG A 217 11.85 -7.65 17.57
CA ARG A 217 11.26 -7.60 18.91
C ARG A 217 9.96 -6.81 18.86
N TYR A 218 8.85 -7.43 19.24
CA TYR A 218 7.54 -6.79 19.26
C TYR A 218 7.44 -5.75 20.37
N ASN A 219 6.80 -4.61 20.08
CA ASN A 219 6.67 -3.52 21.05
C ASN A 219 5.63 -3.80 22.16
N HIS A 220 4.66 -4.68 21.90
CA HIS A 220 3.54 -4.92 22.81
C HIS A 220 3.87 -5.89 23.94
N ASP A 221 4.74 -6.87 23.71
CA ASP A 221 5.06 -7.94 24.67
C ASP A 221 6.57 -8.23 24.79
N ASN A 222 7.43 -7.51 24.07
CA ASN A 222 8.88 -7.75 23.97
C ASN A 222 9.27 -9.15 23.47
N MET A 223 8.33 -9.93 22.91
CA MET A 223 8.66 -11.23 22.32
C MET A 223 9.53 -11.03 21.08
N GLU A 224 10.51 -11.91 20.92
CA GLU A 224 11.39 -11.94 19.76
C GLU A 224 10.96 -13.02 18.78
N GLU A 225 11.02 -12.70 17.49
CA GLU A 225 10.66 -13.64 16.43
C GLU A 225 11.59 -13.47 15.22
N ARG A 226 11.92 -14.57 14.55
CA ARG A 226 12.64 -14.55 13.27
C ARG A 226 11.66 -14.67 12.13
N VAL A 227 11.59 -13.62 11.30
CA VAL A 227 10.62 -13.52 10.21
C VAL A 227 11.31 -13.31 8.85
N ARG A 228 10.56 -13.55 7.77
CA ARG A 228 10.98 -13.26 6.39
C ARG A 228 10.46 -11.88 5.98
N LEU A 229 11.09 -11.28 4.97
CA LEU A 229 10.73 -9.95 4.45
C LEU A 229 9.22 -9.78 4.18
N ARG A 230 8.56 -10.80 3.61
CA ARG A 230 7.13 -10.77 3.28
C ARG A 230 6.19 -10.52 4.46
N ARG A 231 6.67 -10.68 5.71
CA ARG A 231 5.91 -10.40 6.93
C ARG A 231 6.12 -8.97 7.42
N LEU A 232 7.00 -8.19 6.79
CA LEU A 232 7.37 -6.86 7.23
C LEU A 232 6.82 -5.81 6.26
N CYS A 233 6.22 -4.78 6.82
CA CYS A 233 5.91 -3.54 6.15
C CYS A 233 6.78 -2.43 6.76
N ARG A 234 7.25 -1.51 5.93
CA ARG A 234 7.98 -0.32 6.38
C ARG A 234 7.03 0.83 6.66
N ARG A 235 7.46 1.73 7.53
CA ARG A 235 6.81 3.04 7.65
C ARG A 235 7.05 3.88 6.38
N PRO A 236 6.09 4.71 5.95
CA PRO A 236 6.32 5.72 4.92
C PRO A 236 7.47 6.65 5.32
N THR A 237 8.30 7.01 4.34
CA THR A 237 9.37 8.00 4.49
C THR A 237 8.86 9.30 3.89
N HIS A 238 8.72 10.34 4.70
CA HIS A 238 8.43 11.69 4.24
C HIS A 238 9.71 12.38 3.76
#